data_AF-A0A316I7I1-F1
#
_entry.id   AF-A0A316I7I1-F1
#
_cell.length_a   1.000
_cell.length_b   1.000
_cell.length_c   1.000
_cell.angle_alpha   90.00
_cell.angle_beta   90.00
_cell.angle_gamma   90.00
#
_symmetry.space_group_name_H-M   'P 1'
#
loop_
_entity.id
_entity.type
_entity.pdbx_description
1 polymer ?
#
loop_
_entity_poly.entity_id
_entity_poly.type
_entity_poly.pdbx_seq_one_letter_code
_entity_poly.pdbx_strand_id
1 'polypeptide(L)'
;MSIEELAALVRRIGGEGDRFLVVQRIPDLPDVFVQVWHEAGGDYELEHRAGAADRHFQVTSDAPDVVIETITGWARQDAGRDNGPAWSLLDMGPVREAPRLDLDEDERAELENRVREVLVGGYASRAELAEEYLVTENRRPVSRAQAQALADRLWLERVAEQGLMAGETDPERLTRAFAALREAGITARENFTCCRSCGESEIGGEGGSDPAASSTSTPSARIPPRPVTG
;
A
#
# COMPACT_ATOMS: atom_id res chain seq x y z
N MET A 1 -10.87 -0.64 8.85
CA MET A 1 -10.88 -1.51 10.04
C MET A 1 -11.64 -0.79 11.15
N SER A 2 -12.60 -1.46 11.79
CA SER A 2 -13.31 -0.94 12.95
C SER A 2 -12.54 -1.23 14.25
N ILE A 3 -12.94 -0.60 15.35
CA ILE A 3 -12.34 -0.85 16.68
C ILE A 3 -12.66 -2.28 17.13
N GLU A 4 -13.86 -2.77 16.82
CA GLU A 4 -14.30 -4.12 17.15
C GLU A 4 -13.45 -5.17 16.42
N GLU A 5 -13.11 -4.93 15.16
CA GLU A 5 -12.20 -5.77 14.39
C GLU A 5 -10.79 -5.78 15.01
N LEU A 6 -10.25 -4.60 15.35
CA LEU A 6 -8.96 -4.50 16.04
C LEU A 6 -8.98 -5.24 17.39
N ALA A 7 -10.04 -5.07 18.16
CA ALA A 7 -10.21 -5.71 19.46
C ALA A 7 -10.29 -7.24 19.33
N ALA A 8 -10.95 -7.75 18.29
CA ALA A 8 -10.98 -9.18 17.99
C ALA A 8 -9.60 -9.71 17.61
N LEU A 9 -8.79 -8.93 16.87
CA LEU A 9 -7.41 -9.30 16.54
C LEU A 9 -6.55 -9.39 17.81
N VAL A 10 -6.56 -8.37 18.66
CA VAL A 10 -5.76 -8.35 19.91
C VAL A 10 -6.09 -9.52 20.82
N ARG A 11 -7.38 -9.81 21.02
CA ARG A 11 -7.82 -10.90 21.92
C ARG A 11 -7.50 -12.30 21.39
N ARG A 12 -7.17 -12.45 20.11
CA ARG A 12 -6.80 -13.74 19.50
C ARG A 12 -5.31 -14.05 19.64
N ILE A 13 -4.48 -13.02 19.85
CA ILE A 13 -3.05 -13.20 20.08
C ILE A 13 -2.84 -14.13 21.28
N GLY A 14 -1.80 -14.95 21.25
CA GLY A 14 -1.54 -16.03 22.18
C GLY A 14 -2.12 -17.39 21.73
N GLY A 15 -2.96 -17.40 20.69
CA GLY A 15 -3.44 -18.61 20.03
C GLY A 15 -2.36 -19.34 19.21
N GLU A 16 -2.70 -20.53 18.68
CA GLU A 16 -1.79 -21.30 17.84
C GLU A 16 -1.42 -20.52 16.57
N GLY A 17 -0.13 -20.23 16.40
CA GLY A 17 0.38 -19.46 15.27
C GLY A 17 0.08 -17.95 15.29
N ASP A 18 -0.58 -17.44 16.34
CA ASP A 18 -0.94 -16.03 16.47
C ASP A 18 -0.25 -15.42 17.70
N ARG A 19 0.86 -14.72 17.47
CA ARG A 19 1.75 -14.23 18.55
C ARG A 19 2.00 -12.73 18.49
N PHE A 20 1.68 -12.09 17.38
CA PHE A 20 1.98 -10.68 17.20
C PHE A 20 0.97 -9.99 16.29
N LEU A 21 0.79 -8.70 16.52
CA LEU A 21 0.04 -7.80 15.65
C LEU A 21 0.88 -6.54 15.44
N VAL A 22 1.04 -6.12 14.19
CA VAL A 22 1.68 -4.85 13.83
C VAL A 22 0.64 -3.95 13.19
N VAL A 23 0.56 -2.70 13.65
CA VAL A 23 -0.35 -1.68 13.14
C VAL A 23 0.45 -0.51 12.60
N GLN A 24 0.16 -0.14 11.36
CA GLN A 24 0.73 0.99 10.64
C GLN A 24 -0.40 1.94 10.23
N ARG A 25 -0.10 3.23 10.15
CA ARG A 25 -1.06 4.23 9.64
C ARG A 25 -0.96 4.31 8.13
N ILE A 26 -1.99 4.89 7.51
CA ILE A 26 -1.96 5.27 6.10
C ILE A 26 -1.93 6.80 6.02
N PRO A 27 -0.99 7.40 5.27
CA PRO A 27 0.13 6.74 4.60
C PRO A 27 1.10 6.11 5.61
N ASP A 28 1.68 4.97 5.24
CA ASP A 28 2.72 4.29 6.02
C ASP A 28 3.96 5.18 6.07
N LEU A 29 4.64 5.28 7.21
CA LEU A 29 5.81 6.14 7.39
C LEU A 29 7.00 5.29 7.89
N PRO A 30 8.23 5.61 7.48
CA PRO A 30 9.42 4.88 7.95
C PRO A 30 9.50 4.90 9.47
N ASP A 31 9.74 3.72 10.07
CA ASP A 31 9.87 3.56 11.53
C ASP A 31 8.68 4.11 12.34
N VAL A 32 7.46 4.08 11.80
CA VAL A 32 6.25 4.51 12.53
C VAL A 32 5.23 3.38 12.56
N PHE A 33 5.22 2.66 13.68
CA PHE A 33 4.26 1.58 13.93
C PHE A 33 4.03 1.42 15.42
N VAL A 34 2.95 0.72 15.77
CA VAL A 34 2.77 0.09 17.08
C VAL A 34 2.64 -1.41 16.84
N GLN A 35 3.24 -2.20 17.72
CA GLN A 35 3.12 -3.64 17.70
C GLN A 35 2.78 -4.16 19.09
N VAL A 36 2.18 -5.33 19.11
CA VAL A 36 1.98 -6.11 20.32
C VAL A 36 2.42 -7.54 20.08
N TRP A 37 3.15 -8.09 21.03
CA TRP A 37 3.44 -9.51 21.13
C TRP A 37 2.76 -10.08 22.38
N HIS A 38 2.26 -11.31 22.29
CA HIS A 38 1.70 -12.00 23.45
C HIS A 38 1.79 -13.52 23.30
N GLU A 39 2.07 -14.17 24.44
CA GLU A 39 2.03 -15.61 24.61
C GLU A 39 0.99 -16.00 25.66
N ALA A 40 0.20 -17.04 25.37
CA ALA A 40 -0.82 -17.52 26.30
C ALA A 40 -0.22 -17.82 27.69
N GLY A 41 -0.74 -17.15 28.70
CA GLY A 41 -0.27 -17.24 30.09
C GLY A 41 0.82 -16.23 30.48
N GLY A 42 1.28 -15.39 29.56
CA GLY A 42 2.15 -14.24 29.82
C GLY A 42 1.42 -12.90 29.69
N ASP A 43 2.18 -11.81 29.83
CA ASP A 43 1.67 -10.45 29.60
C ASP A 43 1.66 -10.12 28.09
N TYR A 44 1.01 -9.02 27.72
CA TYR A 44 1.15 -8.38 26.42
C TYR A 44 2.34 -7.43 26.45
N GLU A 45 3.25 -7.58 25.49
CA GLU A 45 4.37 -6.69 25.27
C GLU A 45 4.02 -5.74 24.13
N LEU A 46 3.82 -4.46 24.45
CA LEU A 46 3.48 -3.43 23.48
C LEU A 46 4.74 -2.62 23.18
N GLU A 47 4.97 -2.35 21.90
CA GLU A 47 6.06 -1.50 21.46
C GLU A 47 5.56 -0.50 20.41
N HIS A 48 6.15 0.69 20.35
CA HIS A 48 5.93 1.58 19.23
C HIS A 48 7.22 2.29 18.81
N ARG A 49 7.38 2.51 17.50
CA ARG A 49 8.42 3.39 16.96
C ARG A 49 7.88 4.74 16.53
N ALA A 50 8.67 5.77 16.82
CA ALA A 50 8.33 7.17 16.55
C ALA A 50 9.27 7.80 15.50
N GLY A 51 9.41 7.15 14.35
CA GLY A 51 10.07 7.66 13.15
C GLY A 51 11.59 7.50 13.13
N ALA A 52 12.17 6.78 14.09
CA ALA A 52 13.60 6.48 14.12
C ALA A 52 13.89 5.25 14.98
N ALA A 53 15.06 4.64 14.76
CA ALA A 53 15.39 3.38 15.41
C ALA A 53 15.71 3.48 16.91
N ASP A 54 16.22 4.63 17.33
CA ASP A 54 16.47 5.01 18.72
C ASP A 54 15.24 5.60 19.40
N ARG A 55 14.13 5.79 18.69
CA ARG A 55 12.84 6.23 19.23
C ARG A 55 11.87 5.05 19.31
N HIS A 56 12.34 3.99 19.94
CA HIS A 56 11.59 2.77 20.20
C HIS A 56 11.16 2.71 21.66
N PHE A 57 9.89 2.48 21.92
CA PHE A 57 9.33 2.49 23.26
C PHE A 57 8.57 1.20 23.52
N GLN A 58 8.57 0.74 24.76
CA GLN A 58 7.87 -0.46 25.19
C GLN A 58 7.08 -0.24 26.48
N VAL A 59 6.02 -1.05 26.64
CA VAL A 59 5.27 -1.21 27.89
C VAL A 59 4.64 -2.60 27.94
N THR A 60 4.46 -3.15 29.15
CA THR A 60 3.75 -4.43 29.35
C THR A 60 2.38 -4.22 29.97
N SER A 61 1.45 -5.12 29.67
CA SER A 61 0.13 -5.14 30.30
C SER A 61 -0.43 -6.56 30.38
N ASP A 62 -1.07 -6.90 31.49
CA ASP A 62 -1.82 -8.16 31.65
C ASP A 62 -3.26 -8.08 31.11
N ALA A 63 -3.70 -6.88 30.70
CA ALA A 63 -5.09 -6.59 30.38
C ALA A 63 -5.27 -6.29 28.87
N PRO A 64 -5.96 -7.15 28.10
CA PRO A 64 -6.14 -6.92 26.66
C PRO A 64 -6.91 -5.64 26.34
N ASP A 65 -7.81 -5.19 27.22
CA ASP A 65 -8.56 -3.95 27.00
C ASP A 65 -7.65 -2.71 27.04
N VAL A 66 -6.61 -2.70 27.89
CA VAL A 66 -5.60 -1.63 27.93
C VAL A 66 -4.78 -1.61 26.63
N VAL A 67 -4.46 -2.79 26.09
CA VAL A 67 -3.78 -2.93 24.80
C VAL A 67 -4.60 -2.34 23.66
N ILE A 68 -5.89 -2.68 23.61
CA ILE A 68 -6.83 -2.20 22.59
C ILE A 68 -6.97 -0.69 22.65
N GLU A 69 -7.15 -0.12 23.85
CA GLU A 69 -7.22 1.33 24.05
C GLU A 69 -5.92 2.02 23.59
N THR A 70 -4.78 1.46 23.96
CA THR A 70 -3.45 2.01 23.63
C THR A 70 -3.21 2.04 22.12
N ILE A 71 -3.44 0.92 21.42
CA ILE A 71 -3.28 0.85 19.96
C ILE A 71 -4.27 1.79 19.25
N THR A 72 -5.51 1.85 19.74
CA THR A 72 -6.55 2.74 19.18
C THR A 72 -6.17 4.22 19.35
N GLY A 73 -5.69 4.61 20.53
CA GLY A 73 -5.23 5.98 20.81
C GLY A 73 -4.01 6.36 19.96
N TRP A 74 -3.05 5.44 19.82
CA TRP A 74 -1.90 5.63 18.92
C TRP A 74 -2.33 5.81 17.46
N ALA A 75 -3.27 4.99 16.98
CA ALA A 75 -3.76 5.04 15.61
C ALA A 75 -4.47 6.36 15.29
N ARG A 76 -5.21 6.92 16.25
CA ARG A 76 -5.91 8.21 16.13
C ARG A 76 -5.01 9.43 16.24
N GLN A 77 -3.74 9.25 16.62
CA GLN A 77 -2.84 10.35 16.92
C GLN A 77 -3.36 11.23 18.06
N ASP A 78 -3.98 10.62 19.08
CA ASP A 78 -4.45 11.29 20.28
C ASP A 78 -3.24 11.74 21.13
N ALA A 79 -2.52 12.77 20.68
CA ALA A 79 -1.40 13.34 21.40
C ALA A 79 -1.91 14.01 22.68
N GLY A 80 -1.49 13.51 23.85
CA GLY A 80 -1.73 14.18 25.13
C GLY A 80 -2.94 13.73 25.94
N ARG A 81 -3.43 12.49 25.80
CA ARG A 81 -4.14 11.88 26.94
C ARG A 81 -3.12 11.62 28.04
N ASP A 82 -3.24 12.34 29.16
CA ASP A 82 -2.53 12.06 30.43
C ASP A 82 -2.83 10.66 31.02
N ASN A 83 -3.59 9.82 30.32
CA ASN A 83 -3.99 8.47 30.71
C ASN A 83 -3.34 7.37 29.84
N GLY A 84 -2.33 7.70 29.02
CA GLY A 84 -1.58 6.70 28.27
C GLY A 84 -0.70 5.82 29.19
N PRO A 85 -0.36 4.59 28.77
CA PRO A 85 0.56 3.75 29.55
C PRO A 85 1.93 4.43 29.69
N ALA A 86 2.63 4.11 30.79
CA ALA A 86 3.95 4.66 31.07
C ALA A 86 5.02 3.99 30.18
N TRP A 87 5.15 4.48 28.95
CA TRP A 87 6.15 4.01 27.99
C TRP A 87 7.58 4.17 28.52
N SER A 88 8.40 3.14 28.30
CA SER A 88 9.83 3.16 28.58
C SER A 88 10.62 3.08 27.27
N LEU A 89 11.79 3.73 27.20
CA LEU A 89 12.65 3.64 26.03
C LEU A 89 13.25 2.23 25.94
N LEU A 90 13.12 1.60 24.78
CA LEU A 90 13.74 0.33 24.45
C LEU A 90 15.06 0.59 23.70
N ASP A 91 16.18 0.34 24.36
CA ASP A 91 17.51 0.53 23.79
C ASP A 91 17.83 -0.57 22.77
N MET A 92 17.80 -0.20 21.49
CA MET A 92 18.14 -1.09 20.36
C MET A 92 19.61 -0.95 19.92
N GLY A 93 20.42 -0.21 20.69
CA GLY A 93 21.78 0.16 20.33
C GLY A 93 21.84 1.34 19.35
N PRO A 94 23.05 1.67 18.85
CA PRO A 94 23.26 2.83 18.02
C PRO A 94 22.57 2.72 16.65
N VAL A 95 21.95 3.82 16.22
CA VAL A 95 21.41 3.96 14.86
C VAL A 95 22.57 3.86 13.86
N ARG A 96 22.46 2.93 12.90
CA ARG A 96 23.42 2.83 11.80
C ARG A 96 22.96 3.74 10.67
N GLU A 97 23.63 4.87 10.51
CA GLU A 97 23.42 5.73 9.35
C GLU A 97 23.93 5.03 8.08
N ALA A 98 23.12 5.07 7.02
CA ALA A 98 23.57 4.60 5.72
C ALA A 98 24.73 5.50 5.23
N PRO A 99 25.79 4.93 4.66
CA PRO A 99 26.84 5.72 4.03
C PRO A 99 26.26 6.68 3.00
N ARG A 100 26.87 7.84 2.82
CA ARG A 100 26.45 8.77 1.76
C ARG A 100 26.57 8.08 0.39
N LEU A 101 25.64 8.38 -0.51
CA LEU A 101 25.71 7.92 -1.90
C LEU A 101 26.98 8.48 -2.55
N ASP A 102 27.82 7.59 -3.06
CA ASP A 102 29.03 7.93 -3.82
C ASP A 102 28.71 7.89 -5.32
N LEU A 103 27.93 8.89 -5.73
CA LEU A 103 27.47 9.13 -7.09
C LEU A 103 27.81 10.57 -7.45
N ASP A 104 28.14 10.80 -8.72
CA ASP A 104 28.19 12.16 -9.24
C ASP A 104 26.79 12.80 -9.26
N GLU A 105 26.74 14.09 -9.56
CA GLU A 105 25.49 14.86 -9.46
C GLU A 105 24.45 14.41 -10.49
N ASP A 106 24.88 14.05 -11.70
CA ASP A 106 23.98 13.64 -12.78
C ASP A 106 23.38 12.25 -12.48
N GLU A 107 24.21 11.30 -12.07
CA GLU A 107 23.79 9.95 -11.66
C GLU A 107 22.85 9.99 -10.44
N ARG A 108 23.15 10.86 -9.48
CA ARG A 108 22.29 11.08 -8.32
C ARG A 108 20.94 11.64 -8.73
N ALA A 109 20.91 12.67 -9.57
CA ALA A 109 19.68 13.28 -10.03
C ALA A 109 18.83 12.28 -10.83
N GLU A 110 19.46 11.48 -11.68
CA GLU A 110 18.80 10.43 -12.44
C GLU A 110 18.16 9.37 -11.52
N LEU A 111 18.92 8.88 -10.53
CA LEU A 111 18.43 7.93 -9.53
C LEU A 111 17.25 8.51 -8.74
N GLU A 112 17.36 9.76 -8.25
CA GLU A 112 16.28 10.40 -7.51
C GLU A 112 15.00 10.54 -8.34
N ASN A 113 15.13 10.97 -9.60
CA ASN A 113 13.99 11.11 -10.50
C ASN A 113 13.32 9.77 -10.74
N ARG A 114 14.11 8.71 -10.97
CA ARG A 114 13.56 7.37 -11.11
C ARG A 114 12.80 6.92 -9.87
N VAL A 115 13.38 7.12 -8.69
CA VAL A 115 12.72 6.72 -7.43
C VAL A 115 11.42 7.51 -7.23
N ARG A 116 11.41 8.82 -7.51
CA ARG A 116 10.20 9.65 -7.45
C ARG A 116 9.10 9.13 -8.39
N GLU A 117 9.43 8.82 -9.64
CA GLU A 117 8.47 8.28 -10.61
C GLU A 117 7.79 7.01 -10.09
N VAL A 118 8.57 6.09 -9.52
CA VAL A 118 8.00 4.83 -9.05
C VAL A 118 7.19 5.02 -7.75
N LEU A 119 7.64 5.89 -6.84
CA LEU A 119 6.87 6.26 -5.64
C LEU A 119 5.52 6.87 -6.00
N VAL A 120 5.46 7.69 -7.06
CA VAL A 120 4.19 8.25 -7.57
C VAL A 120 3.28 7.14 -8.11
N GLY A 121 3.85 6.14 -8.78
CA GLY A 121 3.08 5.00 -9.31
C GLY A 121 2.45 4.12 -8.22
N GLY A 122 3.09 3.98 -7.05
CA GLY A 122 2.53 3.25 -5.91
C GLY A 122 2.44 1.73 -6.07
N TYR A 123 3.05 1.16 -7.12
CA TYR A 123 2.98 -0.28 -7.45
C TYR A 123 4.13 -1.13 -6.89
N ALA A 124 5.14 -0.51 -6.30
CA ALA A 124 6.31 -1.20 -5.78
C ALA A 124 6.63 -0.74 -4.36
N SER A 125 7.20 -1.65 -3.56
CA SER A 125 7.53 -1.34 -2.17
C SER A 125 8.75 -0.40 -2.09
N ARG A 126 8.82 0.39 -1.01
CA ARG A 126 9.92 1.35 -0.75
C ARG A 126 11.32 0.70 -0.83
N ALA A 127 11.43 -0.60 -0.53
CA ALA A 127 12.70 -1.32 -0.47
C ALA A 127 13.18 -1.88 -1.83
N GLU A 128 12.30 -2.07 -2.80
CA GLU A 128 12.63 -2.78 -4.05
C GLU A 128 13.27 -1.89 -5.13
N LEU A 129 13.23 -0.56 -4.98
CA LEU A 129 13.31 0.33 -6.14
C LEU A 129 14.66 1.01 -6.40
N ALA A 130 15.50 1.18 -5.38
CA ALA A 130 16.75 1.93 -5.51
C ALA A 130 18.01 1.05 -5.59
N GLU A 131 17.95 -0.22 -5.20
CA GLU A 131 19.15 -1.09 -5.22
C GLU A 131 19.51 -1.56 -6.64
N GLU A 132 18.52 -1.80 -7.49
CA GLU A 132 18.73 -2.36 -8.83
C GLU A 132 18.96 -1.29 -9.92
N TYR A 133 18.79 -0.02 -9.58
CA TYR A 133 19.02 1.09 -10.49
C TYR A 133 20.52 1.37 -10.69
N LEU A 134 20.94 1.71 -11.92
CA LEU A 134 22.34 1.88 -12.33
C LEU A 134 23.23 0.64 -12.17
N VAL A 135 22.66 -0.53 -11.87
CA VAL A 135 23.41 -1.79 -11.80
C VAL A 135 23.79 -2.23 -13.21
N THR A 136 25.08 -2.45 -13.40
CA THR A 136 25.65 -3.08 -14.60
C THR A 136 26.43 -4.33 -14.17
N GLU A 137 26.85 -5.16 -15.13
CA GLU A 137 27.66 -6.36 -14.83
C GLU A 137 28.90 -6.07 -13.97
N ASN A 138 29.47 -4.87 -14.08
CA ASN A 138 30.72 -4.48 -13.43
C ASN A 138 30.55 -3.42 -12.33
N ARG A 139 29.32 -2.96 -12.04
CA ARG A 139 29.10 -1.85 -11.11
C ARG A 139 27.75 -1.96 -10.40
N ARG A 140 27.78 -1.88 -9.06
CA ARG A 140 26.61 -1.69 -8.20
C ARG A 140 26.88 -0.51 -7.27
N PRO A 141 26.53 0.72 -7.68
CA PRO A 141 26.98 1.91 -6.97
C PRO A 141 26.15 2.24 -5.72
N VAL A 142 24.97 1.63 -5.58
CA VAL A 142 24.05 1.84 -4.46
C VAL A 142 23.92 0.55 -3.66
N SER A 143 24.26 0.59 -2.38
CA SER A 143 23.97 -0.50 -1.44
C SER A 143 22.51 -0.50 -1.02
N ARG A 144 22.01 -1.64 -0.54
CA ARG A 144 20.65 -1.75 0.01
C ARG A 144 20.33 -0.70 1.09
N ALA A 145 21.27 -0.43 1.99
CA ALA A 145 21.08 0.57 3.06
C ALA A 145 20.95 1.99 2.50
N GLN A 146 21.75 2.33 1.48
CA GLN A 146 21.65 3.62 0.77
C GLN A 146 20.33 3.73 0.00
N ALA A 147 19.94 2.67 -0.70
CA ALA A 147 18.67 2.59 -1.43
C ALA A 147 17.47 2.83 -0.51
N GLN A 148 17.44 2.15 0.64
CA GLN A 148 16.38 2.31 1.63
C GLN A 148 16.34 3.73 2.21
N ALA A 149 17.49 4.28 2.64
CA ALA A 149 17.56 5.64 3.17
C ALA A 149 17.10 6.70 2.14
N LEU A 150 17.44 6.49 0.86
CA LEU A 150 17.00 7.36 -0.23
C LEU A 150 15.48 7.28 -0.43
N ALA A 151 14.94 6.06 -0.52
CA ALA A 151 13.50 5.83 -0.72
C ALA A 151 12.68 6.37 0.45
N ASP A 152 13.11 6.17 1.70
CA ASP A 152 12.43 6.68 2.89
C ASP A 152 12.39 8.21 2.92
N ARG A 153 13.49 8.88 2.55
CA ARG A 153 13.51 10.35 2.43
C ARG A 153 12.55 10.85 1.34
N LEU A 154 12.64 10.32 0.13
CA LEU A 154 11.79 10.75 -1.00
C LEU A 154 10.32 10.42 -0.76
N TRP A 155 10.03 9.35 -0.01
CA TRP A 155 8.68 9.02 0.42
C TRP A 155 8.12 10.04 1.40
N LEU A 156 8.91 10.48 2.39
CA LEU A 156 8.50 11.55 3.31
C LEU A 156 8.22 12.87 2.57
N GLU A 157 9.04 13.21 1.56
CA GLU A 157 8.80 14.35 0.67
C GLU A 157 7.44 14.19 -0.06
N ARG A 158 7.20 13.01 -0.66
CA ARG A 158 5.94 12.72 -1.36
C ARG A 158 4.72 12.79 -0.46
N VAL A 159 4.79 12.24 0.76
CA VAL A 159 3.69 12.30 1.74
C VAL A 159 3.41 13.74 2.16
N ALA A 160 4.46 14.55 2.38
CA ALA A 160 4.30 15.97 2.68
C ALA A 160 3.63 16.73 1.54
N GLU A 161 4.01 16.46 0.29
CA GLU A 161 3.33 17.00 -0.90
C GLU A 161 1.85 16.60 -0.95
N GLN A 162 1.53 15.32 -0.71
CA GLN A 162 0.15 14.84 -0.66
C GLN A 162 -0.67 15.53 0.43
N GLY A 163 -0.08 15.80 1.59
CA GLY A 163 -0.73 16.53 2.68
C GLY A 163 -1.08 17.98 2.33
N LEU A 164 -0.41 18.57 1.32
CA LEU A 164 -0.71 19.91 0.81
C LEU A 164 -1.71 19.90 -0.36
N MET A 165 -2.02 18.73 -0.93
CA MET A 165 -3.00 18.63 -2.01
C MET A 165 -4.39 18.98 -1.46
N ALA A 166 -5.07 19.89 -2.15
CA ALA A 166 -6.42 20.30 -1.81
C ALA A 166 -7.35 20.11 -3.02
N GLY A 167 -8.56 19.64 -2.75
CA GLY A 167 -9.57 19.38 -3.77
C GLY A 167 -9.58 17.93 -4.27
N GLU A 168 -10.41 17.69 -5.29
CA GLU A 168 -10.56 16.39 -5.94
C GLU A 168 -9.29 16.05 -6.73
N THR A 169 -8.71 14.87 -6.48
CA THR A 169 -7.58 14.34 -7.23
C THR A 169 -8.05 13.55 -8.46
N ASP A 170 -7.13 13.24 -9.37
CA ASP A 170 -7.45 12.50 -10.58
C ASP A 170 -8.07 11.11 -10.31
N PRO A 171 -7.62 10.32 -9.31
CA PRO A 171 -8.33 9.12 -8.87
C PRO A 171 -9.81 9.36 -8.56
N GLU A 172 -10.18 10.36 -7.76
CA GLU A 172 -11.59 10.62 -7.45
C GLU A 172 -12.39 11.06 -8.69
N ARG A 173 -11.77 11.85 -9.58
CA ARG A 173 -12.37 12.25 -10.87
C ARG A 173 -12.65 11.03 -11.75
N LEU A 174 -11.71 10.10 -11.82
CA LEU A 174 -11.85 8.84 -12.57
C LEU A 174 -12.95 7.99 -11.95
N THR A 175 -12.94 7.77 -10.64
CA THR A 175 -13.99 7.01 -9.94
C THR A 175 -15.37 7.58 -10.20
N ARG A 176 -15.52 8.90 -10.16
CA ARG A 176 -16.78 9.58 -10.48
C ARG A 176 -17.18 9.40 -11.95
N ALA A 177 -16.24 9.45 -12.88
CA ALA A 177 -16.52 9.20 -14.30
C ALA A 177 -16.98 7.75 -14.53
N PHE A 178 -16.33 6.76 -13.93
CA PHE A 178 -16.75 5.36 -14.02
C PHE A 178 -18.10 5.10 -13.36
N ALA A 179 -18.41 5.78 -12.25
CA ALA A 179 -19.74 5.74 -11.65
C ALA A 179 -20.81 6.29 -12.61
N ALA A 180 -20.56 7.44 -13.25
CA ALA A 180 -21.49 8.03 -14.21
C ALA A 180 -21.72 7.13 -15.44
N LEU A 181 -20.68 6.44 -15.93
CA LEU A 181 -20.82 5.47 -17.02
C LEU A 181 -21.74 4.30 -16.62
N ARG A 182 -21.57 3.76 -15.41
CA ARG A 182 -22.45 2.69 -14.88
C ARG A 182 -23.89 3.16 -14.73
N GLU A 183 -24.11 4.36 -14.22
CA GLU A 183 -25.46 4.95 -14.11
C GLU A 183 -26.13 5.16 -15.46
N ALA A 184 -25.35 5.44 -16.52
CA ALA A 184 -25.83 5.50 -17.90
C ALA A 184 -26.09 4.13 -18.54
N GLY A 185 -25.91 3.03 -17.81
CA GLY A 185 -26.12 1.66 -18.30
C GLY A 185 -24.93 1.08 -19.07
N ILE A 186 -23.75 1.71 -18.99
CA ILE A 186 -22.52 1.20 -19.60
C ILE A 186 -21.76 0.36 -18.57
N THR A 187 -21.49 -0.90 -18.89
CA THR A 187 -20.60 -1.74 -18.08
C THR A 187 -19.19 -1.13 -18.04
N ALA A 188 -18.82 -0.55 -16.91
CA ALA A 188 -17.56 0.17 -16.75
C ALA A 188 -16.95 -0.07 -15.35
N ARG A 189 -15.69 -0.51 -15.32
CA ARG A 189 -14.84 -0.61 -14.13
C ARG A 189 -13.49 0.05 -14.34
N GLU A 190 -12.96 0.61 -13.26
CA GLU A 190 -11.66 1.28 -13.23
C GLU A 190 -10.50 0.33 -13.57
N ASN A 191 -10.64 -0.97 -13.28
CA ASN A 191 -9.67 -1.98 -13.64
C ASN A 191 -10.33 -3.33 -13.98
N PHE A 192 -9.78 -4.00 -14.99
CA PHE A 192 -9.99 -5.41 -15.32
C PHE A 192 -8.64 -6.12 -15.36
N THR A 193 -8.65 -7.46 -15.32
CA THR A 193 -7.41 -8.21 -15.54
C THR A 193 -6.80 -7.92 -16.92
N CYS A 194 -5.48 -7.74 -16.96
CA CYS A 194 -4.76 -7.30 -18.15
C CYS A 194 -4.63 -8.38 -19.25
N CYS A 195 -4.87 -9.66 -18.92
CA CYS A 195 -4.81 -10.76 -19.88
C CYS A 195 -6.10 -10.78 -20.71
N ARG A 196 -5.97 -10.84 -22.04
CA ARG A 196 -7.11 -10.78 -22.98
C ARG A 196 -8.28 -11.70 -22.58
N SER A 197 -8.02 -12.98 -22.36
CA SER A 197 -9.07 -13.95 -22.03
C SER A 197 -9.73 -13.71 -20.68
N CYS A 198 -8.95 -13.31 -19.67
CA CYS A 198 -9.47 -13.04 -18.33
C CYS A 198 -10.26 -11.74 -18.33
N GLY A 199 -9.71 -10.68 -18.93
CA GLY A 199 -10.38 -9.39 -19.07
C GLY A 199 -11.68 -9.50 -19.88
N GLU A 200 -11.68 -10.20 -21.01
CA GLU A 200 -12.90 -10.44 -21.80
C GLU A 200 -13.95 -11.23 -21.00
N SER A 201 -13.53 -12.22 -20.21
CA SER A 201 -14.44 -12.99 -19.36
C SER A 201 -15.03 -12.15 -18.22
N GLU A 202 -14.25 -11.28 -17.59
CA GLU A 202 -14.73 -10.36 -16.54
C GLU A 202 -15.71 -9.34 -17.12
N ILE A 203 -15.35 -8.70 -18.24
CA ILE A 203 -16.20 -7.73 -18.94
C ILE A 203 -17.51 -8.39 -19.38
N GLY A 204 -17.44 -9.60 -19.96
CA GLY A 204 -18.61 -10.35 -20.40
C GLY A 204 -19.50 -10.82 -19.24
N GLY A 205 -18.93 -11.14 -18.09
CA GLY A 205 -19.67 -11.51 -16.88
C GLY A 205 -20.40 -10.33 -16.22
N GLU A 206 -19.89 -9.11 -16.40
CA GLU A 206 -20.53 -7.88 -15.92
C GLU A 206 -21.49 -7.23 -16.91
N GLY A 207 -21.37 -7.58 -18.19
CA GLY A 207 -22.39 -7.27 -19.18
C GLY A 207 -23.70 -7.93 -18.77
N GLY A 208 -24.70 -7.12 -18.42
CA GLY A 208 -26.08 -7.64 -18.32
C GLY A 208 -26.47 -8.32 -19.63
N SER A 209 -27.32 -9.35 -19.57
CA SER A 209 -27.82 -10.05 -20.75
C SER A 209 -28.33 -9.04 -21.78
N ASP A 210 -27.63 -8.93 -22.90
CA ASP A 210 -27.98 -8.00 -23.96
C ASP A 210 -29.38 -8.36 -24.50
N PRO A 211 -30.40 -7.49 -24.35
CA PRO A 211 -31.75 -7.81 -24.81
C PRO A 211 -31.83 -7.95 -26.34
N ALA A 212 -30.79 -7.57 -27.08
CA ALA A 212 -30.68 -7.81 -28.52
C ALA A 212 -30.12 -9.20 -28.90
N ALA A 213 -29.43 -9.90 -28.00
CA ALA A 213 -28.80 -11.19 -28.27
C ALA A 213 -29.78 -12.39 -28.25
N SER A 214 -31.04 -12.17 -27.87
CA SER A 214 -32.10 -13.18 -27.85
C SER A 214 -33.04 -13.12 -29.06
N SER A 215 -32.55 -12.65 -30.21
CA SER A 215 -33.24 -12.84 -31.50
C SER A 215 -32.49 -13.84 -32.39
N THR A 216 -33.11 -15.01 -32.48
CA THR A 216 -32.85 -16.16 -33.35
C THR A 216 -32.17 -15.89 -34.70
N SER A 217 -31.21 -16.76 -35.03
CA SER A 217 -30.62 -16.95 -36.36
C SER A 217 -31.65 -16.87 -37.48
N THR A 218 -31.44 -15.94 -38.42
CA THR A 218 -32.05 -15.99 -39.76
C THR A 218 -30.98 -16.45 -40.75
N PRO A 219 -31.23 -17.48 -41.60
CA PRO A 219 -30.21 -18.02 -42.48
C PRO A 219 -29.88 -17.04 -43.61
N SER A 220 -28.58 -16.91 -43.88
CA SER A 220 -27.99 -16.06 -44.91
C SER A 220 -28.52 -16.39 -46.31
N ALA A 221 -29.13 -15.41 -46.98
CA ALA A 221 -29.49 -15.50 -48.38
C ALA A 221 -28.21 -15.47 -49.25
N ARG A 222 -27.99 -16.54 -50.03
CA ARG A 222 -26.89 -16.63 -51.01
C ARG A 222 -27.09 -15.58 -52.11
N ILE A 223 -26.05 -14.79 -52.35
CA ILE A 223 -25.92 -13.89 -53.51
C ILE A 223 -25.57 -14.74 -54.74
N PRO A 224 -26.30 -14.67 -55.87
CA PRO A 224 -25.95 -15.40 -57.08
C PRO A 224 -24.78 -14.71 -57.82
N PRO A 225 -23.91 -15.47 -58.52
CA PRO A 225 -22.76 -14.90 -59.22
C PRO A 225 -23.17 -14.13 -60.49
N ARG A 226 -22.46 -13.04 -60.76
CA ARG A 226 -22.61 -12.20 -61.96
C ARG A 226 -22.05 -12.92 -63.22
N PRO A 227 -22.65 -12.73 -64.40
CA PRO A 227 -22.13 -13.30 -65.64
C PRO A 227 -20.88 -12.56 -66.11
N VAL A 228 -19.89 -13.31 -66.57
CA VAL A 228 -18.68 -12.81 -67.22
C VAL A 228 -18.95 -12.73 -68.72
N THR A 229 -18.90 -11.52 -69.29
CA THR A 229 -18.85 -11.32 -70.75
C THR A 229 -17.38 -11.19 -71.17
N GLY A 230 -16.98 -12.03 -72.13
CA GLY A 230 -15.66 -11.98 -72.77
C GLY A 230 -15.54 -10.93 -73.87
#